data_AF-A0AA42BAD4-F1
#
_entry.id   AF-A0AA42BAD4-F1
#
_cell.length_a   1.000
_cell.length_b   1.000
_cell.length_c   1.000
_cell.angle_alpha   90.00
_cell.angle_beta   90.00
_cell.angle_gamma   90.00
#
_symmetry.space_group_name_H-M   'P 1'
#
loop_
_entity.id
_entity.type
_entity.pdbx_description
1 polymer ?
#
loop_
_entity_poly.entity_id
_entity_poly.type
_entity_poly.pdbx_seq_one_letter_code
_entity_poly.pdbx_strand_id
1 'polypeptide(L)'
;MAMTAKQAKAVAERYAKAVELVEAGKVFPLYGEPDRYVVVNGQGQAYLVDHISGECTCPDSQLRCPKLGIVCKHAMAVELYVERQQATAGERPPQPQAEPEPEAEPARLHRIEVDLMEEEQARRLLEYLF
;
A
#
# COMPACT_ATOMS: atom_id res chain seq x y z
N MET A 1 30.02 13.35 -5.35
CA MET A 1 30.92 12.55 -4.49
C MET A 1 30.81 11.09 -4.89
N ALA A 2 31.92 10.36 -4.97
CA ALA A 2 31.90 8.94 -5.28
C ALA A 2 31.48 8.12 -4.04
N MET A 3 30.69 7.06 -4.25
CA MET A 3 30.27 6.15 -3.19
C MET A 3 31.45 5.32 -2.67
N THR A 4 31.54 5.10 -1.35
CA THR A 4 32.59 4.23 -0.78
C THR A 4 32.30 2.76 -1.06
N ALA A 5 33.33 1.90 -1.10
CA ALA A 5 33.17 0.46 -1.30
C ALA A 5 32.24 -0.20 -0.25
N LYS A 6 32.28 0.28 1.00
CA LYS A 6 31.41 -0.18 2.08
C LYS A 6 29.94 0.17 1.82
N GLN A 7 29.67 1.39 1.35
CA GLN A 7 28.32 1.81 0.98
C GLN A 7 27.83 1.01 -0.23
N ALA A 8 28.67 0.80 -1.25
CA ALA A 8 28.33 0.01 -2.42
C ALA A 8 27.91 -1.42 -2.05
N LYS A 9 28.70 -2.10 -1.21
CA LYS A 9 28.33 -3.44 -0.69
C LYS A 9 27.00 -3.41 0.08
N ALA A 10 26.82 -2.43 0.97
CA ALA A 10 25.61 -2.30 1.78
C ALA A 10 24.34 -2.03 0.95
N VAL A 11 24.49 -1.35 -0.19
CA VAL A 11 23.40 -1.14 -1.15
C VAL A 11 23.13 -2.40 -1.96
N ALA A 12 24.16 -3.10 -2.44
CA ALA A 12 23.98 -4.37 -3.15
C ALA A 12 23.26 -5.43 -2.31
N GLU A 13 23.59 -5.56 -1.02
CA GLU A 13 22.90 -6.49 -0.11
C GLU A 13 21.44 -6.11 0.13
N ARG A 14 21.12 -4.80 0.14
CA ARG A 14 19.74 -4.32 0.26
C ARG A 14 18.96 -4.55 -1.03
N TYR A 15 19.62 -4.38 -2.17
CA TYR A 15 19.08 -4.65 -3.49
C TYR A 15 18.66 -6.10 -3.65
N ALA A 16 19.53 -7.05 -3.31
CA ALA A 16 19.19 -8.47 -3.35
C ALA A 16 17.91 -8.78 -2.56
N LYS A 17 17.79 -8.23 -1.35
CA LYS A 17 16.58 -8.40 -0.52
C LYS A 17 15.36 -7.67 -1.07
N ALA A 18 15.54 -6.54 -1.74
CA ALA A 18 14.45 -5.82 -2.39
C ALA A 18 13.87 -6.65 -3.54
N VAL A 19 14.74 -7.27 -4.35
CA VAL A 19 14.33 -8.19 -5.42
C VAL A 19 13.53 -9.36 -4.87
N GLU A 20 14.00 -10.01 -3.80
CA GLU A 20 13.27 -11.09 -3.12
C GLU A 20 11.86 -10.67 -2.68
N LEU A 21 11.70 -9.46 -2.15
CA LEU A 21 10.39 -8.95 -1.73
C LEU A 21 9.43 -8.74 -2.91
N VAL A 22 9.93 -8.23 -4.03
CA VAL A 22 9.11 -8.02 -5.24
C VAL A 22 8.72 -9.36 -5.85
N GLU A 23 9.65 -10.31 -5.96
CA GLU A 23 9.40 -11.65 -6.50
C GLU A 23 8.43 -12.45 -5.63
N ALA A 24 8.49 -12.28 -4.31
CA ALA A 24 7.55 -12.86 -3.38
C ALA A 24 6.18 -12.15 -3.35
N GLY A 25 5.94 -11.14 -4.20
CA GLY A 25 4.68 -10.40 -4.27
C GLY A 25 4.36 -9.65 -2.98
N LYS A 26 5.36 -9.14 -2.27
CA LYS A 26 5.21 -8.48 -0.97
C LYS A 26 5.08 -6.96 -1.05
N VAL A 27 4.89 -6.42 -2.25
CA VAL A 27 4.69 -4.99 -2.51
C VAL A 27 3.26 -4.78 -2.99
N PHE A 28 2.51 -3.94 -2.28
CA PHE A 28 1.10 -3.69 -2.52
C PHE A 28 0.88 -2.19 -2.75
N PRO A 29 0.34 -1.77 -3.90
CA PRO A 29 -0.06 -0.37 -4.10
C PRO A 29 -1.23 -0.02 -3.17
N LEU A 30 -1.23 1.18 -2.60
CA LEU A 30 -2.29 1.66 -1.73
C LEU A 30 -3.43 2.24 -2.59
N TYR A 31 -4.65 1.76 -2.37
CA TYR A 31 -5.81 2.22 -3.12
C TYR A 31 -6.13 3.69 -2.80
N GLY A 32 -6.29 4.51 -3.83
CA GLY A 32 -6.59 5.95 -3.70
C GLY A 32 -5.36 6.85 -3.49
N GLU A 33 -4.16 6.28 -3.33
CA GLU A 33 -2.91 7.02 -3.17
C GLU A 33 -1.86 6.49 -4.18
N PRO A 34 -1.79 7.07 -5.41
CA PRO A 34 -1.08 6.47 -6.55
C PRO A 34 0.44 6.29 -6.38
N ASP A 35 1.03 6.89 -5.36
CA ASP A 35 2.46 6.82 -5.06
C ASP A 35 2.78 6.22 -3.69
N ARG A 36 1.78 5.67 -3.01
CA ARG A 36 1.98 4.99 -1.72
C ARG A 36 1.86 3.49 -1.84
N TYR A 37 2.76 2.82 -1.14
CA TYR A 37 2.88 1.37 -1.20
C TYR A 37 3.03 0.81 0.21
N VAL A 38 2.47 -0.38 0.40
CA VAL A 38 2.69 -1.20 1.60
C VAL A 38 3.64 -2.33 1.23
N VAL A 39 4.74 -2.44 1.97
CA VAL A 39 5.71 -3.52 1.79
C VAL A 39 5.72 -4.41 3.04
N VAL A 40 5.47 -5.70 2.84
CA VAL A 40 5.43 -6.69 3.93
C VAL A 40 6.75 -7.45 4.01
N ASN A 41 7.41 -7.42 5.16
CA ASN A 41 8.66 -8.18 5.33
C ASN A 41 8.41 -9.68 5.52
N GLY A 42 9.48 -10.48 5.55
CA GLY A 42 9.39 -11.94 5.76
C GLY A 42 8.82 -12.37 7.12
N GLN A 43 8.66 -11.44 8.08
CA GLN A 43 8.04 -11.68 9.38
C GLN A 43 6.58 -11.20 9.43
N GLY A 44 6.00 -10.75 8.32
CA GLY A 44 4.63 -10.26 8.25
C GLY A 44 4.42 -8.82 8.72
N GLN A 45 5.48 -8.08 9.03
CA GLN A 45 5.36 -6.65 9.37
C GLN A 45 5.24 -5.81 8.10
N ALA A 46 4.27 -4.92 8.08
CA ALA A 46 4.00 -4.00 6.99
C ALA A 46 4.64 -2.62 7.25
N TYR A 47 5.22 -2.04 6.21
CA TYR A 47 5.73 -0.67 6.24
C TYR A 47 5.14 0.13 5.10
N LEU A 48 4.81 1.39 5.38
CA LEU A 48 4.37 2.34 4.38
C LEU A 48 5.60 2.94 3.70
N VAL A 49 5.52 3.07 2.39
CA VAL A 49 6.54 3.67 1.54
C VAL A 49 5.87 4.71 0.67
N ASP A 50 6.45 5.91 0.64
CA ASP A 50 6.12 6.95 -0.32
C ASP A 50 7.16 6.90 -1.44
N HIS A 51 6.69 6.59 -2.65
CA HIS A 51 7.56 6.41 -3.82
C HIS A 51 8.20 7.72 -4.27
N ILE A 52 7.49 8.85 -4.14
CA ILE A 52 7.99 10.16 -4.60
C ILE A 52 9.10 10.66 -3.68
N SER A 53 8.90 10.62 -2.38
CA SER A 53 9.91 11.07 -1.42
C SER A 53 10.99 10.02 -1.13
N GLY A 54 10.72 8.75 -1.44
CA GLY A 54 11.55 7.62 -1.06
C GLY A 54 11.51 7.31 0.44
N GLU A 55 10.60 7.94 1.19
CA GLU A 55 10.45 7.73 2.62
C GLU A 55 9.81 6.39 2.92
N CYS A 56 10.30 5.73 3.96
CA CYS A 56 9.75 4.47 4.45
C CYS A 56 9.62 4.50 5.98
N THR A 57 8.53 3.96 6.50
CA THR A 57 8.28 3.87 7.94
C THR A 57 9.09 2.78 8.65
N CYS A 58 9.97 2.08 7.95
CA CYS A 58 10.77 1.02 8.56
C CYS A 58 11.91 1.58 9.43
N PRO A 59 12.31 0.86 10.49
CA PRO A 59 13.40 1.31 11.37
C PRO A 59 14.74 1.52 10.66
N ASP A 60 15.02 0.77 9.57
CA ASP A 60 16.24 0.96 8.77
C ASP A 60 16.26 2.34 8.12
N SER A 61 15.13 2.72 7.52
CA SER A 61 14.96 4.02 6.85
C SER A 61 15.00 5.18 7.83
N GLN A 62 14.40 5.04 9.01
CA GLN A 62 14.34 6.11 10.01
C GLN A 62 15.66 6.31 10.75
N LEU A 63 16.42 5.25 11.02
CA LEU A 63 17.55 5.31 11.95
C LEU A 63 18.93 5.18 11.29
N ARG A 64 19.05 4.37 10.23
CA ARG A 64 20.35 3.97 9.65
C ARG A 64 20.61 4.62 8.29
N CYS A 65 19.61 4.61 7.41
CA CYS A 65 19.69 5.14 6.05
C CYS A 65 20.16 6.60 5.97
N PRO A 66 19.65 7.56 6.77
CA PRO A 66 20.04 8.97 6.68
C PRO A 66 21.50 9.18 7.09
N LYS A 67 21.99 8.41 8.06
CA LYS A 67 23.38 8.47 8.55
C LYS A 67 24.37 7.90 7.53
N LEU A 68 23.93 6.93 6.74
CA LEU A 68 24.75 6.23 5.75
C LEU A 68 24.62 6.81 4.35
N GLY A 69 23.63 7.69 4.12
CA GLY A 69 23.30 8.22 2.79
C GLY A 69 22.87 7.14 1.81
N ILE A 70 22.14 6.12 2.28
CA ILE A 70 21.67 4.99 1.46
C ILE A 70 20.18 4.76 1.67
N VAL A 71 19.50 4.18 0.70
CA VAL A 71 18.07 3.84 0.79
C VAL A 71 17.84 2.48 1.47
N CYS A 72 16.66 2.29 2.06
CA CYS A 72 16.28 1.00 2.64
C CYS A 72 15.80 0.01 1.56
N LYS A 73 15.75 -1.27 1.90
CA LYS A 73 15.29 -2.31 0.97
C LYS A 73 13.82 -2.17 0.54
N HIS A 74 12.96 -1.56 1.36
CA HIS A 74 11.52 -1.44 1.04
C HIS A 74 11.28 -0.33 0.01
N ALA A 75 11.93 0.83 0.17
CA ALA A 75 11.89 1.89 -0.85
C ALA A 75 12.41 1.38 -2.19
N MET A 76 13.52 0.64 -2.16
CA MET A 76 14.07 0.01 -3.36
C MET A 76 13.15 -1.07 -3.97
N ALA A 77 12.43 -1.83 -3.14
CA ALA A 77 11.46 -2.80 -3.62
C ALA A 77 10.28 -2.12 -4.34
N VAL A 78 9.83 -0.97 -3.85
CA VAL A 78 8.80 -0.17 -4.50
C VAL A 78 9.29 0.37 -5.83
N GLU A 79 10.50 0.93 -5.89
CA GLU A 79 11.11 1.38 -7.14
C GLU A 79 11.11 0.26 -8.20
N LEU A 80 11.66 -0.90 -7.83
CA LEU A 80 11.72 -2.07 -8.71
C LEU A 80 10.34 -2.56 -9.15
N TYR A 81 9.35 -2.50 -8.26
CA TYR A 81 7.98 -2.89 -8.57
C TYR A 81 7.35 -1.93 -9.59
N VAL A 82 7.54 -0.62 -9.41
CA VAL A 82 7.04 0.41 -10.32
C VAL A 82 7.72 0.31 -11.69
N GLU A 83 9.05 0.19 -11.73
CA GLU A 83 9.81 -0.02 -12.98
C GLU A 83 9.31 -1.24 -13.75
N ARG A 84 9.08 -2.37 -13.06
CA ARG A 84 8.54 -3.60 -13.68
C ARG A 84 7.14 -3.38 -14.21
N GLN A 85 6.26 -2.72 -13.45
CA GLN A 85 4.91 -2.42 -13.93
C GLN A 85 4.93 -1.53 -15.16
N GLN A 86 5.77 -0.50 -15.19
CA GLN A 86 5.91 0.39 -16.36
C GLN A 86 6.48 -0.34 -17.57
N ALA A 87 7.48 -1.22 -17.37
CA ALA A 87 8.02 -2.05 -18.44
C ALA A 87 6.95 -2.99 -19.04
N THR A 88 6.13 -3.62 -18.19
CA THR A 88 5.01 -4.46 -18.65
C THR A 88 3.84 -3.65 -19.20
N ALA A 89 3.70 -2.37 -18.82
CA ALA A 89 2.65 -1.49 -19.33
C ALA A 89 2.89 -1.09 -20.80
N GLY A 90 4.12 -1.17 -21.29
CA GLY A 90 4.43 -1.07 -22.73
C GLY A 90 3.89 -2.23 -23.58
N GLU A 91 3.50 -3.34 -22.94
CA GLU A 91 2.90 -4.54 -23.56
C GLU A 91 1.50 -4.83 -23.01
N ARG A 92 0.85 -3.86 -22.35
CA ARG A 92 -0.49 -4.09 -21.81
C ARG A 92 -1.49 -4.20 -22.97
N PRO A 93 -2.25 -5.32 -23.08
CA PRO A 93 -3.52 -5.26 -23.78
C PRO A 93 -4.34 -4.12 -23.17
N PRO A 94 -5.21 -3.45 -23.94
CA PRO A 94 -5.97 -2.32 -23.43
C PRO A 94 -6.57 -2.72 -22.08
N GLN A 95 -6.37 -1.87 -21.07
CA GLN A 95 -7.22 -1.93 -19.88
C GLN A 95 -8.65 -2.06 -20.41
N PRO A 96 -9.50 -2.93 -19.82
CA PRO A 96 -10.90 -2.92 -20.17
C PRO A 96 -11.33 -1.47 -20.07
N GLN A 97 -11.57 -0.84 -21.22
CA GLN A 97 -12.18 0.46 -21.26
C GLN A 97 -13.46 0.20 -20.50
N ALA A 98 -13.63 0.87 -19.36
CA ALA A 98 -14.94 0.92 -18.74
C ALA A 98 -15.88 1.30 -19.89
N GLU A 99 -16.72 0.35 -20.29
CA GLU A 99 -17.87 0.64 -21.12
C GLU A 99 -18.50 1.88 -20.50
N PRO A 100 -18.90 2.89 -21.30
CA PRO A 100 -19.54 4.07 -20.74
C PRO A 100 -20.62 3.58 -19.80
N GLU A 101 -20.49 3.93 -18.51
CA GLU A 101 -21.44 3.53 -17.48
C GLU A 101 -22.84 3.81 -18.04
N PRO A 102 -23.75 2.83 -18.12
CA PRO A 102 -25.13 3.15 -18.39
C PRO A 102 -25.52 4.16 -17.32
N GLU A 103 -25.98 5.34 -17.75
CA GLU A 103 -26.39 6.45 -16.90
C GLU A 103 -26.97 5.92 -15.59
N ALA A 104 -26.23 6.08 -14.50
CA ALA A 104 -26.65 5.59 -13.21
C ALA A 104 -28.01 6.21 -12.90
N GLU A 105 -29.07 5.38 -12.93
CA GLU A 105 -30.30 5.69 -12.22
C GLU A 105 -29.90 6.11 -10.80
N PRO A 106 -30.41 7.24 -10.28
CA PRO A 106 -30.01 7.71 -8.97
C PRO A 106 -30.26 6.58 -7.96
N ALA A 107 -29.18 6.12 -7.34
CA ALA A 107 -29.20 5.09 -6.32
C ALA A 107 -30.32 5.43 -5.33
N ARG A 108 -31.39 4.64 -5.34
CA ARG A 108 -32.35 4.66 -4.23
C ARG A 108 -31.54 4.26 -3.01
N LEU A 109 -31.27 5.24 -2.14
CA LEU A 109 -30.91 5.00 -0.75
C LEU A 109 -31.95 4.01 -0.23
N HIS A 110 -31.57 2.74 -0.11
CA HIS A 110 -32.35 1.78 0.67
C HIS A 110 -32.33 2.32 2.10
N ARG A 111 -33.42 3.01 2.43
CA ARG A 111 -33.76 3.34 3.80
C ARG A 111 -33.69 2.02 4.57
N ILE A 112 -32.74 1.91 5.49
CA ILE A 112 -32.72 0.81 6.44
C ILE A 112 -34.02 0.99 7.23
N GLU A 113 -35.03 0.19 6.90
CA GLU A 113 -36.22 0.05 7.72
C GLU A 113 -35.78 -0.79 8.91
N VAL A 114 -35.47 -0.09 10.01
CA VAL A 114 -35.36 -0.73 11.32
C VAL A 114 -36.74 -1.27 11.63
N ASP A 115 -36.85 -2.58 11.80
CA ASP A 115 -38.12 -3.25 12.04
C ASP A 115 -38.72 -2.65 13.33
N LEU A 116 -39.94 -2.11 13.27
CA LEU A 116 -40.57 -1.37 14.37
C LEU A 116 -40.66 -2.21 15.67
N MET A 117 -40.57 -3.54 15.54
CA MET A 117 -40.46 -4.49 16.63
C MET A 117 -39.17 -4.32 17.48
N GLU A 118 -38.04 -3.95 16.88
CA GLU A 118 -36.77 -3.75 17.58
C GLU A 118 -36.77 -2.43 18.39
N GLU A 119 -37.49 -1.41 17.92
CA GLU A 119 -37.60 -0.11 18.60
C GLU A 119 -38.43 -0.21 19.89
N GLU A 120 -39.51 -1.00 19.90
CA GLU A 120 -40.35 -1.21 21.09
C GLU A 120 -39.64 -2.09 22.15
N GLN A 121 -38.84 -3.06 21.70
CA GLN A 121 -38.00 -3.87 22.59
C GLN A 121 -36.86 -3.04 23.21
N ALA A 122 -36.23 -2.15 22.43
CA ALA A 122 -35.21 -1.23 22.94
C ALA A 122 -35.79 -0.22 23.95
N ARG A 123 -37.02 0.30 23.72
CA ARG A 123 -37.71 1.16 24.69
C ARG A 123 -38.03 0.43 25.99
N ARG A 124 -38.56 -0.80 25.92
CA ARG A 124 -38.81 -1.62 27.12
C ARG A 124 -37.52 -1.90 27.90
N LEU A 125 -36.40 -2.18 27.22
CA LEU A 125 -35.11 -2.39 27.86
C LEU A 125 -34.59 -1.14 28.59
N LEU A 126 -34.85 0.06 28.05
CA LEU A 126 -34.46 1.32 28.67
C LEU A 126 -35.32 1.69 29.89
N GLU A 127 -36.60 1.30 29.92
CA GLU A 127 -37.48 1.48 31.09
C GLU A 127 -37.06 0.63 32.30
N TYR A 128 -36.34 -0.49 32.10
CA TYR A 128 -35.79 -1.30 33.20
C TYR A 128 -34.45 -0.77 33.75
N LEU A 129 -33.87 0.24 33.11
CA LEU A 129 -32.56 0.80 33.47
C LEU A 129 -32.64 2.15 34.20
N PHE A 130 -33.85 2.68 34.46
CA PHE A 130 -34.10 3.89 35.24
C PHE A 130 -35.27 3.74 36.23
#